data_AF-A0A9K3KJY3-F1
#
_entry.id   AF-A0A9K3KJY3-F1
#
_cell.length_a   1.000
_cell.length_b   1.000
_cell.length_c   1.000
_cell.angle_alpha   90.00
_cell.angle_beta   90.00
_cell.angle_gamma   90.00
#
_symmetry.space_group_name_H-M   'P 1'
#
loop_
_entity.id
_entity.type
_entity.pdbx_description
1 polymer ?
#
loop_
_entity_poly.entity_id
_entity_poly.type
_entity_poly.pdbx_seq_one_letter_code
_entity_poly.pdbx_strand_id
1 'polypeptide(L)'
;MSLRFTSFVPTKRRWTTRPCGLIFRIESSNFGCSCSYHECRGTLVVYNAVVRFEKRVVETRENQYASIGAAPLVLDGIDQCLVGRLGSMYDNVLNHLDGRLAQVTEKFSDSTSQHNFDYNTTNNGVCSAIIIDRYVLGDGVMNALLHGVNLDSSDEEV
;
A
#
# COMPACT_ATOMS: atom_id res chain seq x y z
N MET A 1 17.98 29.99 -30.93
CA MET A 1 16.79 29.13 -30.74
C MET A 1 16.54 29.02 -29.24
N SER A 2 15.48 29.66 -28.73
CA SER A 2 15.18 29.70 -27.29
C SER A 2 14.04 28.73 -27.00
N LEU A 3 14.32 27.63 -26.31
CA LEU A 3 13.32 26.67 -25.87
C LEU A 3 12.56 27.24 -24.67
N ARG A 4 11.26 27.52 -24.84
CA ARG A 4 10.36 27.91 -23.76
C ARG A 4 9.89 26.63 -23.05
N PHE A 5 10.32 26.44 -21.81
CA PHE A 5 9.71 25.48 -20.89
C PHE A 5 8.38 26.04 -20.41
N THR A 6 7.28 25.50 -20.92
CA THR A 6 5.95 25.70 -20.32
C THR A 6 5.89 24.85 -19.06
N SER A 7 5.93 25.50 -17.90
CA SER A 7 5.70 24.86 -16.61
C SER A 7 4.26 24.33 -16.58
N PHE A 8 4.13 23.00 -16.60
CA PHE A 8 2.86 22.33 -16.39
C PHE A 8 2.54 22.44 -14.89
N VAL A 9 1.67 23.37 -14.52
CA VAL A 9 1.13 23.45 -13.15
C VAL A 9 0.14 22.29 -13.01
N PRO A 10 0.40 21.29 -12.15
CA PRO A 10 -0.58 20.23 -11.94
C PRO A 10 -1.81 20.86 -11.28
N THR A 11 -2.87 21.02 -12.07
CA THR A 11 -4.21 21.35 -11.57
C THR A 11 -4.55 20.33 -10.49
N LYS A 12 -4.70 20.81 -9.24
CA LYS A 12 -5.23 20.06 -8.11
C LYS A 12 -6.58 19.47 -8.52
N ARG A 13 -6.59 18.24 -9.03
CA ARG A 13 -7.83 17.47 -9.18
C ARG A 13 -8.32 17.21 -7.77
N ARG A 14 -9.35 17.96 -7.38
CA ARG A 14 -10.15 17.65 -6.20
C ARG A 14 -10.82 16.31 -6.48
N TRP A 15 -10.28 15.25 -5.91
CA TRP A 15 -10.94 13.96 -5.86
C TRP A 15 -12.18 14.10 -4.97
N THR A 16 -13.34 14.39 -5.57
CA THR A 16 -14.63 14.58 -4.86
C THR A 16 -15.41 13.29 -4.67
N THR A 17 -14.89 12.14 -5.11
CA THR A 17 -15.40 10.85 -4.69
C THR A 17 -14.94 10.63 -3.26
N ARG A 18 -15.89 10.55 -2.31
CA ARG A 18 -15.61 9.98 -0.99
C ARG A 18 -14.83 8.69 -1.23
N PRO A 19 -13.57 8.56 -0.79
CA PRO A 19 -12.88 7.29 -0.94
C PRO A 19 -13.66 6.29 -0.09
N CYS A 20 -14.45 5.43 -0.73
CA CYS A 20 -14.87 4.15 -0.18
C CYS A 20 -13.63 3.25 -0.14
N GLY A 21 -12.65 3.70 0.64
CA GLY A 21 -11.28 3.24 0.59
C GLY A 21 -11.10 2.06 1.49
N LEU A 22 -10.94 0.87 0.91
CA LEU A 22 -10.37 -0.24 1.65
C LEU A 22 -8.97 0.16 2.11
N ILE A 23 -8.76 0.10 3.42
CA ILE A 23 -7.48 0.37 4.06
C ILE A 23 -6.69 -0.93 4.08
N PHE A 24 -5.56 -0.93 3.38
CA PHE A 24 -4.61 -2.02 3.37
C PHE A 24 -3.42 -1.69 4.24
N ARG A 25 -2.98 -2.68 5.00
CA ARG A 25 -1.76 -2.60 5.78
C ARG A 25 -0.59 -3.06 4.93
N ILE A 26 0.43 -2.20 4.83
CA ILE A 26 1.69 -2.50 4.18
C ILE A 26 2.77 -2.57 5.25
N GLU A 27 3.46 -3.70 5.28
CA GLU A 27 4.54 -4.00 6.20
C GLU A 27 5.89 -3.88 5.49
N SER A 28 6.87 -3.30 6.20
CA SER A 28 8.27 -3.40 5.85
C SER A 28 8.72 -4.85 6.02
N SER A 29 9.42 -5.39 5.03
CA SER A 29 9.93 -6.76 5.07
C SER A 29 11.29 -6.83 4.42
N ASN A 30 12.15 -7.71 4.92
CA ASN A 30 13.43 -8.05 4.28
C ASN A 30 13.29 -9.17 3.23
N PHE A 31 12.12 -9.79 3.11
CA PHE A 31 11.89 -10.94 2.24
C PHE A 31 11.58 -10.51 0.80
N GLY A 32 12.58 -10.61 -0.09
CA GLY A 32 12.40 -10.31 -1.53
C GLY A 32 12.13 -8.83 -1.84
N CYS A 33 12.37 -7.96 -0.86
CA CYS A 33 11.97 -6.56 -0.89
C CYS A 33 13.15 -5.58 -1.03
N SER A 34 14.39 -6.05 -1.13
CA SER A 34 15.56 -5.20 -1.36
C SER A 34 15.67 -4.79 -2.83
N CYS A 35 15.95 -3.51 -3.08
CA CYS A 35 16.29 -3.02 -4.42
C CYS A 35 17.79 -2.70 -4.47
N SER A 36 18.38 -2.67 -5.67
CA SER A 36 19.79 -2.33 -5.87
C SER A 36 20.14 -0.90 -5.45
N TYR A 37 19.14 -0.02 -5.37
CA TYR A 37 19.32 1.41 -5.09
C TYR A 37 19.18 1.77 -3.60
N HIS A 38 18.49 0.94 -2.83
CA HIS A 38 18.19 1.21 -1.43
C HIS A 38 18.26 -0.07 -0.62
N GLU A 39 19.00 -0.03 0.49
CA GLU A 39 18.94 -1.03 1.55
C GLU A 39 17.53 -0.92 2.16
N CYS A 40 16.58 -1.69 1.63
CA CYS A 40 15.17 -1.50 1.93
C CYS A 40 14.87 -1.65 3.42
N ARG A 41 14.47 -0.55 4.07
CA ARG A 41 14.07 -0.49 5.49
C ARG A 41 12.72 0.23 5.68
N GLY A 42 11.80 0.15 4.73
CA GLY A 42 10.50 0.83 4.81
C GLY A 42 10.58 2.38 4.93
N THR A 43 11.78 2.95 4.85
CA THR A 43 12.08 4.37 5.07
C THR A 43 11.58 5.27 3.94
N LEU A 44 11.38 4.70 2.75
CA LEU A 44 10.90 5.40 1.57
C LEU A 44 9.38 5.58 1.54
N VAL A 45 8.64 4.88 2.42
CA VAL A 45 7.20 5.09 2.49
C VAL A 45 6.91 6.39 3.22
N VAL A 46 6.53 7.39 2.45
CA VAL A 46 6.10 8.70 2.95
C VAL A 46 4.59 8.85 2.82
N TYR A 47 4.00 9.70 3.64
CA TYR A 47 2.61 10.11 3.50
C TYR A 47 2.34 10.61 2.07
N ASN A 48 1.19 10.22 1.50
CA ASN A 48 0.80 10.47 0.10
C ASN A 48 1.66 9.79 -0.98
N ALA A 49 2.58 8.90 -0.64
CA ALA A 49 3.21 8.05 -1.64
C ALA A 49 2.16 7.19 -2.35
N VAL A 50 2.36 6.95 -3.65
CA VAL A 50 1.54 6.02 -4.43
C VAL A 50 2.32 4.71 -4.58
N VAL A 51 1.65 3.60 -4.33
CA VAL A 51 2.17 2.26 -4.52
C VAL A 51 1.27 1.48 -5.48
N ARG A 52 1.85 0.50 -6.17
CA ARG A 52 1.09 -0.51 -6.90
C ARG A 52 1.14 -1.81 -6.10
N PHE A 53 0.05 -2.52 -5.96
CA PHE A 53 0.09 -3.88 -5.45
C PHE A 53 0.45 -4.83 -6.59
N GLU A 54 1.43 -5.69 -6.36
CA GLU A 54 1.94 -6.62 -7.37
C GLU A 54 2.07 -8.01 -6.73
N LYS A 55 1.45 -9.03 -7.34
CA LYS A 55 1.65 -10.41 -6.91
C LYS A 55 3.02 -10.89 -7.41
N ARG A 56 3.91 -11.25 -6.48
CA ARG A 56 5.23 -11.81 -6.80
C ARG A 56 5.41 -13.19 -6.21
N VAL A 57 6.13 -14.03 -6.92
CA VAL A 57 6.60 -15.32 -6.40
C VAL A 57 8.03 -15.12 -5.90
N VAL A 58 8.25 -15.45 -4.63
CA VAL A 58 9.56 -15.37 -3.98
C VAL A 58 10.03 -16.74 -3.53
N GLU A 59 11.32 -16.98 -3.63
CA GLU A 59 11.96 -18.19 -3.12
C GLU A 59 12.25 -18.03 -1.62
N THR A 60 11.81 -19.02 -0.85
CA THR A 60 12.01 -19.11 0.60
C THR A 60 13.22 -20.00 0.90
N ARG A 61 13.73 -20.00 2.15
CA ARG A 61 14.98 -20.67 2.59
C ARG A 61 15.04 -22.20 2.37
N GLU A 62 13.99 -22.82 1.87
CA GLU A 62 13.86 -24.28 1.67
C GLU A 62 13.54 -24.65 0.21
N ASN A 63 13.94 -23.83 -0.78
CA ASN A 63 13.55 -23.96 -2.19
C ASN A 63 12.03 -24.02 -2.41
N GLN A 64 11.28 -23.48 -1.46
CA GLN A 64 9.83 -23.33 -1.54
C GLN A 64 9.51 -22.00 -2.21
N TYR A 65 8.46 -21.97 -3.01
CA TYR A 65 7.98 -20.76 -3.66
C TYR A 65 6.72 -20.27 -2.96
N ALA A 66 6.75 -19.04 -2.47
CA ALA A 66 5.58 -18.39 -1.87
C ALA A 66 5.13 -17.23 -2.75
N SER A 67 3.81 -17.07 -2.91
CA SER A 67 3.25 -15.85 -3.50
C SER A 67 3.11 -14.80 -2.41
N ILE A 68 3.62 -13.60 -2.66
CA ILE A 68 3.49 -12.44 -1.78
C ILE A 68 2.83 -11.28 -2.54
N GLY A 69 2.12 -10.42 -1.82
CA GLY A 69 1.72 -9.11 -2.34
C GLY A 69 2.82 -8.09 -2.12
N ALA A 70 3.60 -7.77 -3.14
CA ALA A 70 4.57 -6.69 -3.10
C ALA A 70 3.88 -5.33 -3.27
N ALA A 71 4.47 -4.29 -2.69
CA ALA A 71 4.04 -2.90 -2.87
C ALA A 71 5.21 -2.05 -3.39
N PRO A 72 5.50 -2.07 -4.71
CA PRO A 72 6.40 -1.10 -5.34
C PRO A 72 5.87 0.34 -5.26
N LEU A 73 6.78 1.27 -4.97
CA LEU A 73 6.55 2.71 -5.08
C LEU A 73 6.42 3.11 -6.55
N VAL A 74 5.41 3.92 -6.85
CA VAL A 74 5.16 4.46 -8.18
C VAL A 74 5.50 5.94 -8.18
N LEU A 75 6.46 6.33 -9.02
CA LEU A 75 6.83 7.73 -9.25
C LEU A 75 6.74 8.03 -10.74
N ASP A 76 6.04 9.10 -11.10
CA ASP A 76 5.82 9.51 -12.50
C ASP A 76 5.21 8.41 -13.39
N GLY A 77 4.41 7.52 -12.79
CA GLY A 77 3.79 6.40 -13.49
C GLY A 77 4.71 5.20 -13.72
N ILE A 78 5.94 5.23 -13.20
CA ILE A 78 6.92 4.15 -13.30
C ILE A 78 7.08 3.50 -11.93
N ASP A 79 7.03 2.17 -11.90
CA ASP A 79 7.28 1.37 -10.72
C ASP A 79 8.79 1.40 -10.43
N GLN A 80 9.18 1.91 -9.25
CA GLN A 80 10.58 2.07 -8.86
C GLN A 80 11.01 0.95 -7.90
N CYS A 81 11.02 1.26 -6.60
CA CYS A 81 11.57 0.39 -5.58
C CYS A 81 10.45 -0.30 -4.82
N LEU A 82 10.67 -1.54 -4.41
CA LEU A 82 9.76 -2.26 -3.54
C LEU A 82 9.88 -1.68 -2.13
N VAL A 83 8.78 -1.10 -1.62
CA VAL A 83 8.78 -0.38 -0.34
C VAL A 83 8.11 -1.13 0.80
N GLY A 84 7.33 -2.16 0.50
CA GLY A 84 6.80 -3.08 1.49
C GLY A 84 6.04 -4.23 0.85
N ARG A 85 5.36 -5.00 1.71
CA ARG A 85 4.47 -6.09 1.31
C ARG A 85 3.12 -5.96 1.99
N LEU A 86 2.09 -6.53 1.37
CA LEU A 86 0.80 -6.77 2.02
C LEU A 86 0.95 -7.84 3.09
N GLY A 87 0.22 -7.68 4.20
CA GLY A 87 0.12 -8.71 5.24
C GLY A 87 -0.54 -10.00 4.71
N SER A 88 -0.24 -11.14 5.34
CA SER A 88 -0.74 -12.47 4.92
C SER A 88 -2.27 -12.59 4.94
N MET A 89 -2.97 -11.74 5.72
CA MET A 89 -4.43 -11.67 5.71
C MET A 89 -5.01 -11.37 4.32
N TYR A 90 -4.24 -10.77 3.43
CA TYR A 90 -4.66 -10.40 2.08
C TYR A 90 -4.32 -11.46 1.02
N ASP A 91 -3.69 -12.59 1.39
CA ASP A 91 -3.23 -13.61 0.44
C ASP A 91 -4.35 -14.15 -0.45
N ASN A 92 -5.56 -14.31 0.12
CA ASN A 92 -6.74 -14.80 -0.59
C ASN A 92 -7.27 -13.82 -1.66
N VAL A 93 -6.93 -12.53 -1.52
CA VAL A 93 -7.41 -11.46 -2.41
C VAL A 93 -6.30 -10.86 -3.26
N LEU A 94 -5.06 -11.38 -3.18
CA LEU A 94 -3.92 -10.88 -3.94
C LEU A 94 -4.18 -10.83 -5.44
N ASN A 95 -4.87 -11.82 -6.01
CA ASN A 95 -5.20 -11.84 -7.43
C ASN A 95 -6.10 -10.65 -7.85
N HIS A 96 -6.91 -10.12 -6.93
CA HIS A 96 -7.78 -8.96 -7.18
C HIS A 96 -7.05 -7.63 -6.96
N LEU A 97 -6.05 -7.64 -6.08
CA LEU A 97 -5.22 -6.49 -5.78
C LEU A 97 -4.10 -6.28 -6.79
N ASP A 98 -3.70 -7.34 -7.51
CA ASP A 98 -2.62 -7.28 -8.49
C ASP A 98 -2.85 -6.20 -9.55
N GLY A 99 -1.86 -5.34 -9.74
CA GLY A 99 -1.88 -4.18 -10.63
C GLY A 99 -2.59 -2.92 -10.09
N ARG A 100 -3.29 -3.01 -8.95
CA ARG A 100 -4.07 -1.88 -8.40
C ARG A 100 -3.16 -0.83 -7.77
N LEU A 101 -3.55 0.44 -7.93
CA LEU A 101 -2.87 1.57 -7.29
C LEU A 101 -3.50 1.90 -5.95
N ALA A 102 -2.65 2.11 -4.95
CA ALA A 102 -3.03 2.58 -3.63
C ALA A 102 -2.18 3.79 -3.23
N GLN A 103 -2.76 4.67 -2.43
CA GLN A 103 -2.10 5.83 -1.85
C GLN A 103 -1.92 5.61 -0.36
N VAL A 104 -0.71 5.83 0.13
CA VAL A 104 -0.38 5.77 1.55
C VAL A 104 -1.06 6.92 2.28
N THR A 105 -1.91 6.58 3.24
CA THR A 105 -2.72 7.54 4.01
C THR A 105 -2.19 7.76 5.41
N GLU A 106 -1.48 6.80 5.99
CA GLU A 106 -0.93 6.95 7.33
C GLU A 106 0.35 6.14 7.46
N LYS A 107 1.39 6.75 7.99
CA LYS A 107 2.62 6.07 8.37
C LYS A 107 2.61 5.90 9.89
N PHE A 108 2.70 4.66 10.37
CA PHE A 108 2.46 4.39 11.78
C PHE A 108 3.58 4.92 12.69
N SER A 109 4.79 5.13 12.16
CA SER A 109 5.87 5.82 12.89
C SER A 109 5.51 7.25 13.28
N ASP A 110 4.61 7.88 12.52
CA ASP A 110 4.24 9.29 12.65
C ASP A 110 2.80 9.42 13.19
N SER A 111 2.18 8.30 13.57
CA SER A 111 0.80 8.26 14.08
C SER A 111 0.74 8.82 15.50
N THR A 112 -0.33 9.53 15.81
CA THR A 112 -0.62 9.99 17.18
C THR A 112 -1.21 8.88 18.06
N SER A 113 -1.62 7.76 17.47
CA SER A 113 -2.17 6.62 18.19
C SER A 113 -1.06 5.75 18.76
N GLN A 114 -1.06 5.55 20.09
CA GLN A 114 -0.07 4.71 20.77
C GLN A 114 -0.09 3.27 20.23
N HIS A 115 -1.29 2.72 19.97
CA HIS A 115 -1.45 1.39 19.40
C HIS A 115 -0.72 1.24 18.04
N ASN A 116 -0.88 2.23 17.15
CA ASN A 116 -0.23 2.21 15.84
C ASN A 116 1.28 2.35 15.98
N PHE A 117 1.74 3.21 16.89
CA PHE A 117 3.16 3.40 17.17
C PHE A 117 3.82 2.13 17.73
N ASP A 118 3.19 1.47 18.69
CA ASP A 118 3.69 0.21 19.28
C ASP A 118 3.75 -0.89 18.21
N TYR A 119 2.68 -1.01 17.40
CA TYR A 119 2.64 -1.97 16.31
C TYR A 119 3.75 -1.72 15.27
N ASN A 120 4.01 -0.47 14.93
CA ASN A 120 5.13 -0.10 14.05
C ASN A 120 6.48 -0.47 14.65
N THR A 121 6.65 -0.28 15.96
CA THR A 121 7.87 -0.63 16.68
C THR A 121 8.14 -2.13 16.65
N THR A 122 7.09 -2.95 16.80
CA THR A 122 7.21 -4.42 16.69
C THR A 122 7.51 -4.89 15.26
N ASN A 123 6.87 -4.27 14.26
CA ASN A 123 6.93 -4.74 12.87
C ASN A 123 7.94 -3.98 12.00
N ASN A 124 8.74 -3.08 12.58
CA ASN A 124 9.82 -2.34 11.93
C ASN A 124 9.42 -1.61 10.64
N GLY A 125 8.30 -0.88 10.69
CA GLY A 125 7.82 -0.05 9.58
C GLY A 125 6.48 -0.55 9.04
N VAL A 126 5.41 0.16 9.40
CA VAL A 126 4.05 -0.15 8.95
C VAL A 126 3.37 1.11 8.46
N CYS A 127 2.56 0.97 7.41
CA CYS A 127 1.70 2.05 6.95
C CYS A 127 0.34 1.51 6.49
N SER A 128 -0.63 2.40 6.46
CA SER A 128 -1.95 2.18 5.88
C SER A 128 -2.01 2.86 4.52
N ALA A 129 -2.61 2.17 3.54
CA ALA A 129 -2.84 2.70 2.20
C ALA A 129 -4.28 2.44 1.75
N ILE A 130 -4.81 3.33 0.93
CA ILE A 130 -6.15 3.24 0.35
C ILE A 130 -6.04 3.06 -1.15
N ILE A 131 -6.81 2.13 -1.72
CA ILE A 131 -6.89 2.01 -3.20
C ILE A 131 -7.46 3.29 -3.82
N ILE A 132 -6.72 3.83 -4.78
CA ILE A 132 -7.08 5.05 -5.53
C ILE A 132 -7.41 4.77 -7.00
N ASP A 133 -7.28 3.52 -7.43
CA ASP A 133 -7.66 3.09 -8.77
C ASP A 133 -9.18 3.22 -9.00
N ARG A 134 -9.60 3.31 -10.26
CA ARG A 134 -11.02 3.33 -10.63
C ARG A 134 -11.66 2.03 -10.15
N TYR A 135 -12.53 2.17 -9.16
CA TYR A 135 -13.41 1.11 -8.71
C TYR A 135 -14.14 0.50 -9.91
N VAL A 136 -13.85 -0.76 -10.22
CA VAL A 136 -14.56 -1.50 -11.28
C VAL A 136 -15.85 -2.01 -10.64
N LEU A 137 -16.95 -1.33 -10.95
CA LEU A 137 -18.30 -1.77 -10.58
C LEU A 137 -18.51 -3.23 -11.04
N GLY A 138 -18.65 -4.15 -10.10
CA GLY A 138 -18.83 -5.58 -10.36
C GLY A 138 -17.80 -6.51 -9.71
N ASP A 139 -16.74 -5.98 -9.08
CA ASP A 139 -15.81 -6.80 -8.30
C ASP A 139 -16.45 -7.21 -6.97
N GLY A 140 -17.16 -8.35 -6.98
CA GLY A 140 -17.85 -8.90 -5.82
C GLY A 140 -16.92 -9.17 -4.63
N VAL A 141 -15.63 -9.43 -4.88
CA VAL A 141 -14.64 -9.66 -3.84
C VAL A 141 -14.25 -8.36 -3.14
N MET A 142 -14.05 -7.28 -3.91
CA MET A 142 -13.79 -5.96 -3.32
C MET A 142 -15.00 -5.43 -2.54
N ASN A 143 -16.21 -5.75 -2.99
CA ASN A 143 -17.42 -5.46 -2.23
C ASN A 143 -17.52 -6.28 -0.95
N ALA A 144 -17.20 -7.58 -1.01
CA ALA A 144 -17.15 -8.41 0.19
C ALA A 144 -16.10 -7.92 1.18
N LEU A 145 -14.93 -7.44 0.71
CA LEU A 145 -13.94 -6.78 1.56
C LEU A 145 -14.50 -5.50 2.18
N LEU A 146 -15.19 -4.65 1.41
CA LEU A 146 -15.79 -3.41 1.93
C LEU A 146 -16.85 -3.70 3.00
N HIS A 147 -17.64 -4.76 2.81
CA HIS A 147 -18.68 -5.16 3.76
C HIS A 147 -18.14 -5.97 4.94
N GLY A 148 -17.03 -6.70 4.76
CA GLY A 148 -16.38 -7.52 5.77
C GLY A 148 -15.41 -6.75 6.68
N VAL A 149 -14.89 -5.60 6.25
CA VAL A 149 -14.04 -4.71 7.08
C VAL A 149 -14.85 -3.92 8.13
N ASN A 150 -16.13 -4.26 8.32
CA ASN A 150 -16.92 -3.84 9.48
C ASN A 150 -16.64 -4.75 10.70
N LEU A 151 -15.37 -5.09 10.93
CA LEU A 151 -14.92 -5.87 12.08
C LEU A 151 -14.18 -4.91 13.02
N ASP A 152 -14.77 -4.68 14.19
CA ASP A 152 -14.25 -3.97 15.37
C ASP A 152 -14.51 -2.45 15.50
N SER A 153 -15.68 -1.96 15.08
CA SER A 153 -16.25 -0.72 15.65
C SER A 153 -17.46 -0.96 16.56
N SER A 154 -17.61 -2.17 17.08
CA SER A 154 -18.56 -2.46 18.17
C SER A 154 -17.87 -2.25 19.53
N ASP A 155 -18.22 -1.11 20.12
CA ASP A 155 -18.53 -0.94 21.54
C ASP A 155 -17.36 -0.98 22.56
N GLU A 156 -16.68 0.16 22.69
CA GLU A 156 -16.41 0.67 24.04
C GLU A 156 -17.73 1.13 24.65
N GLU A 157 -18.43 0.23 25.35
CA GLU A 157 -19.37 0.63 26.40
C GLU A 157 -18.93 0.05 27.75
N VAL A 158 -18.63 1.01 28.64
CA VAL A 158 -18.46 1.00 30.12
C VAL A 158 -17.10 0.60 30.69
#